data_AF-A0A1I5IIX4-F1
#
_entry.id   AF-A0A1I5IIX4-F1
#
_cell.length_a   1.000
_cell.length_b   1.000
_cell.length_c   1.000
_cell.angle_alpha   90.00
_cell.angle_beta   90.00
_cell.angle_gamma   90.00
#
_symmetry.space_group_name_H-M   'P 1'
#
loop_
_entity.id
_entity.type
_entity.pdbx_description
1 polymer ?
#
loop_
_entity_poly.entity_id
_entity_poly.type
_entity_poly.pdbx_seq_one_letter_code
_entity_poly.pdbx_strand_id
1 'polypeptide(L)'
;MSVTLSGSLPADDRNGIARIAAALVDNPESAHLIVALVDCTKITTKVESGDVVPTARIRAIEGFEGHTADAKELRRLLRRAYERRTGRVELPLEMEKAFDDIDGRTDA
;
A
#
# COMPACT_ATOMS: atom_id res chain seq x y z
N MET A 1 8.94 10.91 -13.12
CA MET A 1 7.58 11.46 -12.99
C MET A 1 7.30 11.67 -11.52
N SER A 2 7.10 12.92 -11.07
CA SER A 2 6.80 13.23 -9.68
C SER A 2 5.30 13.49 -9.53
N VAL A 3 4.69 12.90 -8.49
CA VAL A 3 3.31 13.17 -8.10
C VAL A 3 3.37 13.69 -6.67
N THR A 4 2.72 14.82 -6.40
CA THR A 4 2.53 15.30 -5.03
C THR A 4 1.19 14.77 -4.51
N LEU A 5 1.24 14.00 -3.41
CA LEU A 5 0.06 13.64 -2.63
C LEU A 5 -0.09 14.70 -1.54
N SER A 6 -0.97 15.69 -1.74
CA SER A 6 -1.29 16.66 -0.69
C SER A 6 -2.18 15.96 0.34
N GLY A 7 -1.57 15.60 1.47
CA GLY A 7 -2.00 14.60 2.45
C GLY A 7 -3.16 14.98 3.37
N SER A 8 -4.22 15.59 2.85
CA SER A 8 -5.47 15.74 3.61
C SER A 8 -6.34 14.51 3.38
N LEU A 9 -6.65 13.78 4.45
CA LEU A 9 -7.71 12.77 4.43
C LEU A 9 -9.08 13.47 4.33
N PRO A 10 -10.13 12.79 3.83
CA PRO A 10 -11.48 13.31 3.90
C PRO A 10 -11.85 13.69 5.33
N ALA A 11 -12.60 14.78 5.50
CA ALA A 11 -13.04 15.26 6.82
C ALA A 11 -14.38 14.62 7.26
N ASP A 12 -14.95 13.75 6.43
CA ASP A 12 -16.24 13.11 6.62
C ASP A 12 -16.11 11.59 6.63
N ASP A 13 -17.25 10.89 6.59
CA ASP A 13 -17.37 9.42 6.71
C ASP A 13 -16.57 8.62 5.66
N ARG A 14 -16.00 9.29 4.65
CA ARG A 14 -15.08 8.68 3.68
C ARG A 14 -13.67 8.47 4.23
N ASN A 15 -13.44 8.84 5.49
CA ASN A 15 -12.19 8.65 6.21
C ASN A 15 -12.26 7.48 7.19
N GLY A 16 -12.05 6.28 6.68
CA GLY A 16 -12.01 5.04 7.47
C GLY A 16 -10.70 4.82 8.24
N ILE A 17 -9.81 5.82 8.36
CA ILE A 17 -8.50 5.62 9.03
C ILE A 17 -8.63 5.29 10.52
N ALA A 18 -9.73 5.74 11.15
CA ALA A 18 -10.00 5.48 12.55
C ALA A 18 -10.04 3.97 12.87
N ARG A 19 -10.37 3.12 11.88
CA ARG A 19 -10.42 1.66 12.04
C ARG A 19 -9.08 1.03 12.39
N ILE A 20 -7.97 1.64 11.99
CA ILE A 20 -6.63 1.15 12.33
C ILE A 20 -5.90 2.06 13.32
N ALA A 21 -6.49 3.19 13.73
CA ALA A 21 -5.83 4.16 14.59
C ALA A 21 -5.43 3.56 15.96
N ALA A 22 -6.33 2.79 16.58
CA ALA A 22 -6.01 2.06 17.82
C ALA A 22 -4.94 0.98 17.56
N ALA A 23 -5.11 0.18 16.50
CA ALA A 23 -4.18 -0.89 16.17
C ALA A 23 -2.76 -0.40 15.87
N LEU A 24 -2.59 0.81 15.31
CA LEU A 24 -1.30 1.46 15.10
C LEU A 24 -0.60 1.87 16.40
N VAL A 25 -1.36 2.13 17.46
CA VAL A 25 -0.82 2.42 18.80
C VAL A 25 -0.49 1.12 19.53
N ASP A 26 -1.38 0.13 19.43
CA ASP A 26 -1.28 -1.12 20.16
C ASP A 26 -0.25 -2.09 19.55
N ASN A 27 -0.07 -2.05 18.22
CA ASN A 27 0.84 -2.94 17.48
C ASN A 27 1.69 -2.13 16.47
N PRO A 28 2.55 -1.20 16.92
CA PRO A 28 3.26 -0.26 16.04
C PRO A 28 4.25 -0.94 15.08
N GLU A 29 4.72 -2.15 15.40
CA GLU A 29 5.58 -2.97 14.55
C GLU A 29 4.81 -3.76 13.48
N SER A 30 3.48 -3.84 13.60
CA SER A 30 2.64 -4.57 12.67
C SER A 30 2.32 -3.75 11.41
N ALA A 31 2.38 -4.41 10.25
CA ALA A 31 1.97 -3.78 9.00
C ALA A 31 0.44 -3.80 8.82
N HIS A 32 -0.18 -2.62 8.73
CA HIS A 32 -1.59 -2.43 8.41
C HIS A 32 -1.76 -2.03 6.94
N LEU A 33 -2.94 -2.30 6.37
CA LEU A 33 -3.22 -2.05 4.96
C LEU A 33 -4.22 -0.90 4.83
N ILE A 34 -4.04 -0.10 3.78
CA ILE A 34 -4.93 1.01 3.45
C ILE A 34 -5.28 0.91 1.97
N VAL A 35 -6.55 1.11 1.65
CA VAL A 35 -7.03 1.33 0.28
C VAL A 35 -7.49 2.77 0.17
N ALA A 36 -7.02 3.47 -0.86
CA ALA A 36 -7.42 4.85 -1.13
C ALA A 36 -7.97 4.98 -2.56
N LEU A 37 -9.11 5.64 -2.70
CA LEU A 37 -9.60 6.15 -3.98
C LEU A 37 -8.99 7.52 -4.22
N VAL A 38 -8.32 7.71 -5.36
CA VAL A 38 -7.56 8.93 -5.65
C VAL A 38 -8.01 9.55 -6.97
N ASP A 39 -8.14 10.87 -7.00
CA ASP A 39 -8.30 11.66 -8.23
C ASP A 39 -7.25 12.78 -8.33
N CYS A 40 -7.27 13.54 -9.43
CA CYS A 40 -6.39 14.67 -9.65
C CYS A 40 -7.15 15.98 -9.41
N THR A 41 -6.60 16.87 -8.58
CA THR A 41 -7.21 18.18 -8.30
C THR A 41 -6.62 19.30 -9.12
N LYS A 42 -5.34 19.19 -9.46
CA LYS A 42 -4.59 20.24 -10.15
C LYS A 42 -3.48 19.61 -10.97
N ILE A 43 -3.20 20.20 -12.13
CA ILE A 43 -2.02 19.89 -12.93
C ILE A 43 -1.19 21.18 -13.00
N THR A 44 0.09 21.10 -12.67
CA THR A 44 1.02 22.22 -12.78
C THR A 44 2.05 21.90 -13.87
N THR A 45 2.11 22.74 -14.89
CA THR A 45 3.12 22.64 -15.96
C THR A 45 4.20 23.67 -15.74
N LYS A 46 5.46 23.24 -15.64
CA LYS A 46 6.62 24.15 -15.58
C LYS A 46 6.93 24.62 -17.00
N VAL A 47 6.76 25.92 -17.26
CA VAL A 47 6.94 26.48 -18.61
C VAL A 47 8.38 26.29 -19.12
N GLU A 48 9.37 26.41 -18.24
CA GLU A 48 10.78 26.31 -18.61
C GLU A 48 11.22 24.87 -18.98
N SER A 49 10.80 23.87 -18.19
CA SER A 49 11.20 22.46 -18.41
C SER A 49 10.19 21.62 -19.17
N GLY A 50 8.95 22.10 -19.30
CA GLY A 50 7.82 21.31 -19.81
C GLY A 50 7.30 20.25 -18.82
N ASP A 51 7.85 20.17 -17.60
CA ASP A 51 7.44 19.15 -16.63
C ASP A 51 5.96 19.31 -16.26
N VAL A 52 5.22 18.21 -16.32
CA VAL A 52 3.81 18.13 -15.89
C VAL A 52 3.74 17.43 -14.55
N VAL A 53 3.30 18.14 -13.52
CA VAL A 53 3.19 17.64 -12.14
C VAL A 53 1.72 17.64 -11.70
N PRO A 54 1.06 16.46 -11.65
CA PRO A 54 -0.30 16.35 -11.11
C PRO A 54 -0.30 16.33 -9.58
N THR A 55 -1.34 16.92 -8.99
CA THR A 55 -1.63 16.91 -7.56
C THR A 55 -2.77 15.94 -7.29
N ALA A 56 -2.44 14.84 -6.62
CA ALA A 56 -3.38 13.79 -6.25
C ALA A 56 -4.17 14.16 -4.99
N ARG A 57 -5.45 13.80 -4.95
CA ARG A 57 -6.34 13.92 -3.78
C ARG A 57 -6.98 12.59 -3.44
N ILE A 58 -7.01 12.27 -2.15
CA ILE A 58 -7.74 11.11 -1.61
C ILE A 58 -9.23 11.48 -1.52
N ARG A 59 -10.07 10.73 -2.22
CA ARG A 59 -11.54 10.86 -2.22
C ARG A 59 -12.20 10.01 -1.15
N ALA A 60 -11.63 8.85 -0.88
CA ALA A 60 -12.04 7.93 0.17
C ALA A 60 -10.84 7.07 0.59
N ILE A 61 -10.84 6.63 1.84
CA ILE A 61 -9.78 5.80 2.41
C ILE A 61 -10.39 4.81 3.39
N GLU A 62 -9.93 3.55 3.34
CA GLU A 62 -10.31 2.51 4.29
C GLU A 62 -9.07 1.81 4.84
N GLY A 63 -9.02 1.70 6.17
CA GLY A 63 -7.96 1.01 6.90
C GLY A 63 -8.36 -0.42 7.26
N PHE A 64 -7.41 -1.34 7.11
CA PHE A 64 -7.56 -2.76 7.40
C PHE A 64 -6.46 -3.22 8.35
N GLU A 65 -6.86 -3.81 9.46
CA GLU A 65 -5.90 -4.38 10.41
C GLU A 65 -5.16 -5.57 9.79
N GLY A 66 -3.85 -5.64 10.04
CA GLY A 66 -2.95 -6.54 9.34
C GLY A 66 -3.29 -8.03 9.46
N HIS A 67 -4.01 -8.43 10.51
CA HIS A 67 -4.38 -9.81 10.80
C HIS A 67 -5.68 -10.26 10.10
N THR A 68 -6.45 -9.33 9.54
CA THR A 68 -7.74 -9.62 8.88
C THR A 68 -7.57 -10.39 7.57
N ALA A 69 -8.61 -11.14 7.17
CA ALA A 69 -8.63 -11.83 5.88
C ALA A 69 -8.51 -10.85 4.70
N ASP A 70 -9.19 -9.71 4.79
CA ASP A 70 -9.12 -8.65 3.78
C ASP A 70 -7.71 -8.08 3.65
N ALA A 71 -7.00 -7.83 4.76
CA ALA A 71 -5.62 -7.38 4.71
C ALA A 71 -4.68 -8.40 4.03
N LYS A 72 -4.92 -9.70 4.19
CA LYS A 72 -4.14 -10.74 3.49
C LYS A 72 -4.39 -10.70 1.99
N GLU A 73 -5.64 -10.54 1.56
CA GLU A 73 -5.98 -10.43 0.14
C GLU A 73 -5.42 -9.14 -0.48
N LEU A 74 -5.52 -8.01 0.23
CA LEU A 74 -4.93 -6.74 -0.20
C LEU A 74 -3.41 -6.82 -0.38
N ARG A 75 -2.69 -7.54 0.51
CA ARG A 75 -1.25 -7.80 0.33
C ARG A 75 -0.95 -8.59 -0.94
N ARG A 76 -1.78 -9.60 -1.26
CA ARG A 76 -1.65 -10.37 -2.51
C ARG A 76 -1.86 -9.48 -3.73
N LEU A 77 -2.86 -8.60 -3.70
CA LEU A 77 -3.12 -7.63 -4.77
C LEU A 77 -1.98 -6.63 -4.94
N LEU A 78 -1.45 -6.10 -3.83
CA LEU A 78 -0.31 -5.18 -3.82
C LEU A 78 0.92 -5.82 -4.47
N ARG A 79 1.25 -7.06 -4.07
CA ARG A 79 2.37 -7.82 -4.65
C ARG A 79 2.19 -8.04 -6.15
N ARG A 80 1.02 -8.52 -6.60
CA ARG A 80 0.72 -8.70 -8.03
C ARG A 80 0.83 -7.39 -8.82
N ALA A 81 0.42 -6.26 -8.24
CA ALA A 81 0.56 -4.96 -8.89
C ALA A 81 2.04 -4.54 -9.00
N TYR A 82 2.83 -4.79 -7.97
CA TYR A 82 4.27 -4.56 -7.97
C TYR A 82 5.00 -5.42 -9.02
N GLU A 83 4.73 -6.73 -9.05
CA GLU A 83 5.31 -7.66 -10.02
C GLU A 83 5.04 -7.22 -11.46
N ARG A 84 3.77 -6.91 -11.78
CA ARG A 84 3.38 -6.42 -13.11
C ARG A 84 4.07 -5.10 -13.49
N ARG A 85 4.24 -4.18 -12.53
CA ARG A 85 4.85 -2.87 -12.80
C ARG A 85 6.36 -2.94 -12.97
N THR A 86 7.02 -3.87 -12.28
CA THR A 86 8.49 -3.94 -12.23
C THR A 86 9.07 -5.05 -13.11
N GLY A 87 8.26 -6.01 -13.55
CA GLY A 87 8.71 -7.23 -14.22
C GLY A 87 9.46 -8.20 -13.31
N ARG A 88 9.59 -7.88 -12.01
CA ARG A 88 10.23 -8.74 -11.02
C ARG A 88 9.16 -9.62 -10.40
N VAL A 89 9.22 -10.90 -10.71
CA VAL A 89 8.39 -11.91 -10.02
C VAL A 89 9.08 -12.23 -8.71
N GLU A 90 8.48 -11.82 -7.59
CA GLU A 90 8.86 -12.33 -6.28
C GLU A 90 8.24 -13.71 -6.10
N LEU A 91 8.97 -14.63 -5.46
CA LEU A 91 8.44 -15.96 -5.19
C LEU A 91 7.16 -15.83 -4.33
N PRO A 92 6.14 -16.67 -4.56
CA PRO A 92 4.97 -16.67 -3.70
C PRO A 92 5.37 -16.85 -2.23
N LEU A 93 4.88 -16.00 -1.31
CA LEU A 93 5.13 -16.12 0.14
C LEU A 93 4.78 -17.52 0.72
N GLU A 94 3.87 -18.26 0.08
CA GLU A 94 3.56 -19.65 0.47
C GLU A 94 4.66 -20.64 0.05
N MET A 95 5.43 -20.32 -1.00
CA MET A 95 6.61 -21.07 -1.40
C MET A 95 7.83 -20.68 -0.57
N GLU A 96 7.99 -19.41 -0.17
CA GLU A 96 9.09 -18.99 0.71
C GLU A 96 9.05 -19.72 2.06
N LYS A 97 7.87 -19.86 2.67
CA LYS A 97 7.71 -20.69 3.89
C LYS A 97 8.07 -22.16 3.66
N ALA A 98 7.73 -22.71 2.50
CA ALA A 98 8.09 -24.08 2.14
C ALA A 98 9.60 -24.26 1.89
N PHE A 99 10.30 -23.21 1.43
CA PHE A 99 11.75 -23.23 1.28
C PHE A 99 12.48 -23.05 2.62
N ASP A 100 12.00 -22.19 3.52
CA ASP A 100 12.52 -22.07 4.89
C ASP A 100 12.42 -23.41 5.65
N ASP A 101 11.35 -24.18 5.42
CA ASP A 101 11.16 -25.53 6.00
C ASP A 101 12.08 -26.61 5.38
N ILE A 102 12.58 -26.39 4.16
CA ILE A 102 13.48 -27.31 3.44
C ILE A 102 14.96 -27.02 3.76
N ASP A 103 15.36 -25.75 3.84
CA ASP A 103 16.74 -25.34 4.16
C ASP A 103 17.09 -25.50 5.65
N GLY A 104 16.10 -25.66 6.54
CA GLY A 104 16.29 -25.97 7.96
C GLY A 104 16.75 -27.41 8.28
N ARG A 105 17.12 -28.22 7.28
CA ARG A 105 17.45 -29.66 7.44
C ARG A 105 18.82 -30.07 6.89
N THR A 106 19.81 -29.18 6.90
CA THR A 106 21.19 -29.56 6.51
C THR A 106 22.27 -29.15 7.50
N ASP A 107 21.98 -29.18 8.80
CA ASP A 107 23.02 -29.21 9.84
C ASP A 107 22.64 -30.21 10.96
N ALA A 108 22.97 -31.49 10.74
CA ALA A 108 23.16 -32.51 11.78
C ALA A 108 24.07 -33.63 11.25
#